data_AF-A0A1D1VPU0-F1
#
_entry.id   AF-A0A1D1VPU0-F1
#
_cell.length_a   1.000
_cell.length_b   1.000
_cell.length_c   1.000
_cell.angle_alpha   90.00
_cell.angle_beta   90.00
_cell.angle_gamma   90.00
#
_symmetry.space_group_name_H-M   'P 1'
#
loop_
_entity.id
_entity.type
_entity.pdbx_description
1 polymer ?
#
loop_
_entity_poly.entity_id
_entity_poly.type
_entity_poly.pdbx_seq_one_letter_code
_entity_poly.pdbx_strand_id
1 'polypeptide(L)'
;MKIVPAATVHFMCILIVPAFVLVSDPSDGYCSADDPASCSDIEKSFSTEAGIEDVHQTQASTKPSQDIRVENSVSGAKPETTTQKSRKNREKYYKLIQEALEAYIPCTVQLGTEEKTCFKDVVHSDLLPYRTRSTHGITKAMIDQASQRGVLYQIINHYLYRQKACSFPSRCSGIEHFLLKLVHILPDMELVINVHDYPQVSIHEPNPYPVFSFSKTPKYQDILCPAWTFWEGGPAIASYPRGLGRWDEMRERLSESSEKYQWENKKSVGFFRGSRTSGERDPLVLLSRRWPDLVDAKYTKNQAWKSENDTLGDEPASEVKLEDHCEYKYLYNFRGVAASFRFKHLFLCNSLVFHVGQDWVEFFYSALKPWVHFVPVKNDISDVEELLEFAKDNDGLVRQIADRGKEFVFRHLRMADVELYWKHLLLDYSSLLKYSVSKRDNVVTITSSN
;
A
#
# COMPACT_ATOMS: atom_id res chain seq x y z
N MET A 1 -20.12 -22.04 -69.99
CA MET A 1 -20.42 -20.63 -70.36
C MET A 1 -20.88 -19.91 -69.09
N LYS A 2 -20.29 -18.74 -68.82
CA LYS A 2 -20.35 -17.93 -67.58
C LYS A 2 -19.36 -18.34 -66.48
N ILE A 3 -18.18 -17.75 -66.64
CA ILE A 3 -17.10 -17.54 -65.68
C ILE A 3 -17.57 -16.42 -64.73
N VAL A 4 -17.44 -16.62 -63.42
CA VAL A 4 -17.65 -15.61 -62.37
C VAL A 4 -16.26 -15.33 -61.76
N PRO A 5 -15.83 -14.06 -61.61
CA PRO A 5 -14.47 -13.75 -61.19
C PRO A 5 -14.29 -13.84 -59.66
N ALA A 6 -13.06 -14.16 -59.29
CA ALA A 6 -12.56 -14.30 -57.93
C ALA A 6 -12.68 -13.00 -57.12
N ALA A 7 -13.14 -13.12 -55.88
CA ALA A 7 -13.07 -12.05 -54.88
C ALA A 7 -11.69 -12.07 -54.22
N THR A 8 -10.98 -10.96 -54.38
CA THR A 8 -9.71 -10.62 -53.74
C THR A 8 -9.87 -10.54 -52.23
N VAL A 9 -9.19 -11.42 -51.49
CA VAL A 9 -9.05 -11.33 -50.03
C VAL A 9 -8.04 -10.21 -49.73
N HIS A 10 -8.52 -9.07 -49.27
CA HIS A 10 -7.67 -8.04 -48.66
C HIS A 10 -7.25 -8.51 -47.26
N PHE A 11 -5.99 -8.90 -47.11
CA PHE A 11 -5.32 -8.96 -45.81
C PHE A 11 -5.12 -7.52 -45.31
N MET A 12 -6.05 -7.00 -44.50
CA MET A 12 -5.74 -5.86 -43.63
C MET A 12 -4.90 -6.38 -42.47
N CYS A 13 -3.59 -6.13 -42.52
CA CYS A 13 -2.74 -6.13 -41.34
C CYS A 13 -3.27 -5.08 -40.36
N ILE A 14 -4.01 -5.53 -39.34
CA ILE A 14 -4.28 -4.71 -38.16
C ILE A 14 -2.99 -4.70 -37.35
N LEU A 15 -2.21 -3.63 -37.51
CA LEU A 15 -1.16 -3.26 -36.56
C LEU A 15 -1.83 -2.95 -35.23
N ILE A 16 -1.84 -3.93 -34.33
CA ILE A 16 -2.15 -3.73 -32.92
C ILE A 16 -0.96 -2.97 -32.34
N VAL A 17 -1.11 -1.65 -32.19
CA VAL A 17 -0.20 -0.81 -31.42
C VAL A 17 -0.43 -1.14 -29.94
N PRO A 18 0.55 -1.67 -29.19
CA PRO A 18 0.39 -1.83 -27.76
C PRO A 18 0.35 -0.45 -27.10
N ALA A 19 -0.66 -0.22 -26.28
CA ALA A 19 -0.76 0.95 -25.42
C ALA A 19 0.44 0.94 -24.45
N PHE A 20 1.38 1.85 -24.67
CA PHE A 20 2.50 2.08 -23.78
C PHE A 20 1.99 2.65 -22.44
N VAL A 21 2.20 1.90 -21.37
CA VAL A 21 2.20 2.44 -20.01
C VAL A 21 3.57 3.09 -19.80
N LEU A 22 3.66 4.40 -20.06
CA LEU A 22 4.78 5.20 -19.61
C LEU A 22 4.50 5.61 -18.15
N VAL A 23 5.22 4.99 -17.22
CA VAL A 23 5.47 5.58 -15.91
C VAL A 23 6.59 6.60 -16.14
N SER A 24 6.22 7.86 -16.33
CA SER A 24 7.18 8.96 -16.41
C SER A 24 7.33 9.59 -15.02
N ASP A 25 8.46 9.31 -14.39
CA ASP A 25 9.01 10.05 -13.26
C ASP A 25 9.66 11.34 -13.82
N PRO A 26 9.34 12.56 -13.37
CA PRO A 26 9.95 13.77 -13.88
C PRO A 26 11.24 14.08 -13.11
N SER A 27 12.23 13.20 -13.24
CA SER A 27 13.63 13.49 -12.97
C SER A 27 14.45 12.35 -13.55
N ASP A 28 14.74 12.42 -14.86
CA ASP A 28 15.98 11.90 -15.47
C ASP A 28 15.92 12.16 -16.98
N GLY A 29 16.97 12.79 -17.50
CA GLY A 29 17.12 13.10 -18.92
C GLY A 29 17.35 11.83 -19.74
N TYR A 30 16.63 11.68 -20.86
CA TYR A 30 16.80 10.57 -21.79
C TYR A 30 17.96 10.81 -22.77
N CYS A 31 18.86 9.83 -22.90
CA CYS A 31 19.68 9.62 -24.10
C CYS A 31 19.10 8.44 -24.90
N SER A 32 18.83 8.65 -26.19
CA SER A 32 18.39 7.58 -27.12
C SER A 32 19.57 6.82 -27.71
N ALA A 33 19.40 5.50 -27.86
CA ALA A 33 20.36 4.60 -28.47
C ALA A 33 20.27 4.72 -30.00
N ASP A 34 21.10 5.55 -30.61
CA ASP A 34 21.50 5.45 -32.04
C ASP A 34 22.70 6.36 -32.42
N ASP A 35 23.55 6.80 -31.48
CA ASP A 35 24.79 7.52 -31.84
C ASP A 35 25.89 7.44 -30.74
N PRO A 36 27.05 6.76 -30.95
CA PRO A 36 28.06 6.56 -29.91
C PRO A 36 29.04 7.72 -29.66
N ALA A 37 28.79 8.94 -30.14
CA ALA A 37 29.79 10.02 -30.15
C ALA A 37 29.40 11.35 -29.45
N SER A 38 28.46 11.35 -28.48
CA SER A 38 28.11 12.59 -27.76
C SER A 38 27.98 12.46 -26.22
N CYS A 39 28.75 11.57 -25.59
CA CYS A 39 28.86 11.51 -24.12
C CYS A 39 30.28 11.88 -23.65
N SER A 40 30.59 13.17 -23.71
CA SER A 40 31.58 13.82 -22.87
C SER A 40 31.02 15.19 -22.51
N ASP A 41 31.20 15.61 -21.25
CA ASP A 41 30.89 16.96 -20.73
C ASP A 41 29.55 17.15 -20.01
N ILE A 42 29.31 16.45 -18.89
CA ILE A 42 28.61 17.02 -17.71
C ILE A 42 29.24 16.48 -16.41
N GLU A 43 30.48 16.87 -16.16
CA GLU A 43 31.07 16.94 -14.81
C GLU A 43 32.01 18.13 -14.81
N LYS A 44 31.46 19.35 -14.62
CA LYS A 44 32.19 20.56 -14.21
C LYS A 44 31.25 21.75 -14.13
N SER A 45 30.56 21.86 -13.01
CA SER A 45 30.09 23.14 -12.49
C SER A 45 29.65 22.94 -11.05
N PHE A 46 30.60 23.04 -10.11
CA PHE A 46 30.43 23.61 -8.77
C PHE A 46 31.69 23.30 -7.94
N SER A 47 32.78 24.01 -8.24
CA SER A 47 33.86 24.27 -7.28
C SER A 47 34.90 25.19 -7.92
N THR A 48 34.79 26.49 -7.63
CA THR A 48 35.87 27.47 -7.80
C THR A 48 35.85 28.41 -6.61
N GLU A 49 37.04 28.96 -6.35
CA GLU A 49 37.49 29.82 -5.25
C GLU A 49 38.05 29.03 -4.05
N ALA A 50 39.31 29.14 -3.65
CA ALA A 50 40.48 29.91 -4.09
C ALA A 50 41.70 29.17 -3.49
N GLY A 51 42.79 28.91 -4.21
CA GLY A 51 43.85 29.88 -4.51
C GLY A 51 45.16 29.39 -3.86
N ILE A 52 46.08 28.84 -4.65
CA ILE A 52 47.44 28.48 -4.22
C ILE A 52 48.40 29.04 -5.29
N GLU A 53 49.32 29.92 -4.87
CA GLU A 53 50.55 30.24 -5.60
C GLU A 53 51.65 29.25 -5.19
N ASP A 54 52.42 28.84 -6.20
CA ASP A 54 53.61 27.99 -6.15
C ASP A 54 54.75 28.58 -5.29
N VAL A 55 55.70 27.72 -4.86
CA VAL A 55 57.14 27.85 -5.17
C VAL A 55 57.98 26.72 -4.52
N HIS A 56 58.70 26.04 -5.42
CA HIS A 56 60.03 25.39 -5.38
C HIS A 56 60.51 24.31 -4.38
N GLN A 57 61.24 23.39 -5.02
CA GLN A 57 62.13 22.32 -4.57
C GLN A 57 63.24 22.78 -3.60
N THR A 58 63.64 21.92 -2.65
CA THR A 58 65.01 21.34 -2.59
C THR A 58 65.16 20.28 -1.48
N GLN A 59 66.12 19.37 -1.71
CA GLN A 59 66.54 18.22 -0.90
C GLN A 59 67.24 18.63 0.40
N ALA A 60 67.16 17.81 1.46
CA ALA A 60 68.29 17.48 2.35
C ALA A 60 67.95 16.35 3.35
N SER A 61 68.89 15.41 3.49
CA SER A 61 68.97 14.37 4.52
C SER A 61 69.50 14.91 5.85
N THR A 62 69.03 14.40 7.00
CA THR A 62 69.84 13.92 8.15
C THR A 62 68.95 13.45 9.33
N LYS A 63 69.35 12.33 9.96
CA LYS A 63 68.80 11.71 11.19
C LYS A 63 69.34 12.43 12.46
N PRO A 64 69.01 11.98 13.70
CA PRO A 64 67.72 11.99 14.41
C PRO A 64 67.86 12.72 15.77
N SER A 65 66.78 12.96 16.53
CA SER A 65 66.75 12.74 18.00
C SER A 65 65.53 13.37 18.70
N GLN A 66 65.17 12.68 19.80
CA GLN A 66 64.42 13.12 20.98
C GLN A 66 62.90 12.88 21.02
N ASP A 67 62.58 11.94 21.91
CA ASP A 67 61.29 11.64 22.51
C ASP A 67 60.56 12.89 23.01
N ILE A 68 59.34 13.10 22.51
CA ILE A 68 58.31 13.87 23.21
C ILE A 68 57.07 12.99 23.32
N ARG A 69 56.76 12.64 24.56
CA ARG A 69 55.59 11.89 25.02
C ARG A 69 54.36 12.78 24.85
N VAL A 70 53.46 12.43 23.92
CA VAL A 70 52.11 13.01 23.85
C VAL A 70 51.12 11.93 24.27
N GLU A 71 50.53 12.12 25.45
CA GLU A 71 49.38 11.35 25.93
C GLU A 71 48.16 11.67 25.06
N ASN A 72 47.73 10.73 24.22
CA ASN A 72 46.40 10.75 23.63
C ASN A 72 45.48 9.86 24.47
N SER A 73 44.61 10.50 25.25
CA SER A 73 43.48 9.89 25.93
C SER A 73 42.41 9.50 24.90
N VAL A 74 42.58 8.32 24.31
CA VAL A 74 41.50 7.66 23.56
C VAL A 74 40.52 7.07 24.58
N SER A 75 39.35 7.68 24.72
CA SER A 75 38.20 7.09 25.41
C SER A 75 37.73 5.85 24.64
N GLY A 76 38.35 4.71 24.94
CA GLY A 76 37.95 3.41 24.42
C GLY A 76 36.61 2.98 25.02
N ALA A 77 35.51 3.31 24.34
CA ALA A 77 34.28 2.57 24.52
C ALA A 77 34.52 1.13 24.03
N LYS A 78 34.54 0.17 24.97
CA LYS A 78 34.67 -1.26 24.62
C LYS A 78 33.48 -1.69 23.75
N PRO A 79 33.69 -2.53 22.72
CA PRO A 79 32.59 -3.11 21.96
C PRO A 79 31.65 -3.88 22.90
N GLU A 80 30.35 -3.58 22.82
CA GLU A 80 29.32 -4.22 23.64
C GLU A 80 29.29 -5.74 23.39
N THR A 81 29.18 -6.53 24.46
CA THR A 81 29.04 -7.99 24.35
C THR A 81 27.65 -8.37 23.81
N THR A 82 27.53 -9.48 23.07
CA THR A 82 26.26 -9.96 22.46
C THR A 82 25.11 -10.03 23.48
N THR A 83 25.40 -10.43 24.72
CA THR A 83 24.42 -10.52 25.82
C THR A 83 23.93 -9.15 26.31
N GLN A 84 24.79 -8.13 26.33
CA GLN A 84 24.40 -6.77 26.72
C GLN A 84 23.54 -6.10 25.63
N LYS A 85 23.89 -6.31 24.35
CA LYS A 85 23.12 -5.81 23.21
C LYS A 85 21.71 -6.43 23.17
N SER A 86 21.60 -7.76 23.33
CA SER A 86 20.32 -8.48 23.40
C SER A 86 19.42 -7.96 24.54
N ARG A 87 19.98 -7.73 25.74
CA ARG A 87 19.22 -7.19 26.88
C ARG A 87 18.71 -5.75 26.64
N LYS A 88 19.55 -4.88 26.08
CA LYS A 88 19.20 -3.49 25.77
C LYS A 88 18.10 -3.40 24.70
N ASN A 89 18.19 -4.24 23.68
CA ASN A 89 17.17 -4.36 22.62
C ASN A 89 15.84 -4.87 23.18
N ARG A 90 15.88 -5.81 24.12
CA ARG A 90 14.68 -6.28 24.84
C ARG A 90 13.99 -5.14 25.58
N GLU A 91 14.72 -4.40 26.43
CA GLU A 91 14.17 -3.28 27.21
C GLU A 91 13.53 -2.20 26.30
N LYS A 92 14.12 -1.92 25.14
CA LYS A 92 13.59 -1.00 24.12
C LYS A 92 12.19 -1.40 23.64
N TYR A 93 11.95 -2.64 23.21
CA TYR A 93 10.65 -3.04 22.68
C TYR A 93 9.58 -3.17 23.76
N TYR A 94 9.94 -3.64 24.95
CA TYR A 94 9.02 -3.63 26.10
C TYR A 94 8.50 -2.22 26.39
N LYS A 95 9.40 -1.23 26.39
CA LYS A 95 9.02 0.17 26.58
C LYS A 95 8.08 0.68 25.49
N LEU A 96 8.39 0.41 24.21
CA LEU A 96 7.53 0.81 23.09
C LEU A 96 6.12 0.19 23.17
N ILE A 97 6.03 -1.08 23.59
CA ILE A 97 4.74 -1.76 23.78
C ILE A 97 3.97 -1.14 24.93
N GLN A 98 4.62 -0.87 26.07
CA GLN A 98 3.98 -0.27 27.24
C GLN A 98 3.45 1.13 26.92
N GLU A 99 4.27 2.00 26.31
CA GLU A 99 3.87 3.34 25.91
C GLU A 99 2.70 3.33 24.92
N ALA A 100 2.72 2.39 23.95
CA ALA A 100 1.64 2.25 22.99
C ALA A 100 0.33 1.79 23.64
N LEU A 101 0.39 0.88 24.63
CA LEU A 101 -0.79 0.41 25.36
C LEU A 101 -1.35 1.48 26.30
N GLU A 102 -0.51 2.25 26.97
CA GLU A 102 -0.93 3.36 27.83
C GLU A 102 -1.59 4.49 27.03
N ALA A 103 -1.10 4.76 25.81
CA ALA A 103 -1.69 5.74 24.91
C ALA A 103 -2.90 5.20 24.11
N TYR A 104 -3.17 3.89 24.13
CA TYR A 104 -4.20 3.28 23.30
C TYR A 104 -5.60 3.59 23.82
N ILE A 105 -6.40 4.24 22.97
CA ILE A 105 -7.82 4.45 23.20
C ILE A 105 -8.58 3.46 22.31
N PRO A 106 -9.30 2.47 22.89
CA PRO A 106 -10.10 1.55 22.12
C PRO A 106 -11.16 2.27 21.29
N CYS A 107 -11.30 1.84 20.04
CA CYS A 107 -12.43 2.25 19.23
C CYS A 107 -13.73 1.62 19.78
N THR A 108 -14.84 2.37 19.73
CA THR A 108 -16.18 1.80 19.90
C THR A 108 -16.95 1.86 18.58
N VAL A 109 -17.55 0.73 18.20
CA VAL A 109 -18.47 0.65 17.05
C VAL A 109 -19.87 0.38 17.57
N GLN A 110 -20.81 1.21 17.14
CA GLN A 110 -22.22 1.09 17.48
C GLN A 110 -23.02 1.14 16.18
N LEU A 111 -23.88 0.13 15.97
CA LEU A 111 -24.83 0.09 14.86
C LEU A 111 -26.22 0.44 15.41
N GLY A 112 -27.05 1.16 14.67
CA GLY A 112 -28.41 1.52 15.08
C GLY A 112 -28.68 3.03 15.00
N THR A 113 -29.34 3.60 16.01
CA THR A 113 -29.80 5.01 15.98
C THR A 113 -28.69 6.04 16.18
N GLU A 114 -27.62 5.67 16.90
CA GLU A 114 -26.41 6.48 17.07
C GLU A 114 -25.21 5.71 16.53
N GLU A 115 -25.04 5.72 15.21
CA GLU A 115 -23.96 5.01 14.55
C GLU A 115 -22.59 5.59 14.94
N LYS A 116 -21.70 4.72 15.43
CA LYS A 116 -20.30 5.06 15.74
C LYS A 116 -19.39 4.14 14.96
N THR A 117 -18.33 4.70 14.38
CA THR A 117 -17.32 3.99 13.60
C THR A 117 -15.92 4.41 14.04
N CYS A 118 -14.96 3.49 13.91
CA CYS A 118 -13.53 3.76 14.18
C CYS A 118 -12.90 4.74 13.19
N PHE A 119 -13.58 5.04 12.08
CA PHE A 119 -12.94 5.59 10.89
C PHE A 119 -13.45 6.99 10.53
N LYS A 120 -14.27 7.61 11.39
CA LYS A 120 -14.89 8.92 11.12
C LYS A 120 -13.84 10.02 10.91
N ASP A 121 -12.76 9.98 11.67
CA ASP A 121 -11.68 10.96 11.57
C ASP A 121 -11.00 10.95 10.20
N VAL A 122 -10.96 9.78 9.54
CA VAL A 122 -10.43 9.66 8.17
C VAL A 122 -11.33 10.40 7.19
N VAL A 123 -12.65 10.17 7.26
CA VAL A 123 -13.63 10.90 6.42
C VAL A 123 -13.52 12.40 6.66
N HIS A 124 -13.48 12.82 7.94
CA HIS A 124 -13.37 14.23 8.29
C HIS A 124 -12.09 14.87 7.73
N SER A 125 -10.94 14.22 7.92
CA SER A 125 -9.64 14.69 7.44
C SER A 125 -9.61 14.78 5.91
N ASP A 126 -10.12 13.77 5.22
CA ASP A 126 -10.07 13.70 3.75
C ASP A 126 -11.01 14.69 3.08
N LEU A 127 -12.11 15.07 3.74
CA LEU A 127 -13.03 16.08 3.24
C LEU A 127 -12.68 17.51 3.69
N LEU A 128 -11.73 17.66 4.62
CA LEU A 128 -11.33 18.97 5.15
C LEU A 128 -10.91 19.97 4.05
N PRO A 129 -10.14 19.60 3.00
CA PRO A 129 -9.76 20.54 1.94
C PRO A 129 -10.96 21.23 1.28
N TYR A 130 -12.09 20.54 1.17
CA TYR A 130 -13.32 21.03 0.52
C TYR A 130 -14.28 21.75 1.48
N ARG A 131 -13.99 21.75 2.79
CA ARG A 131 -14.78 22.44 3.83
C ARG A 131 -14.23 23.82 4.18
N THR A 132 -12.98 24.11 3.83
CA THR A 132 -12.30 25.36 4.23
C THR A 132 -12.83 26.57 3.46
N ARG A 133 -12.58 27.77 4.03
CA ARG A 133 -12.97 29.07 3.47
C ARG A 133 -12.32 29.40 2.11
N SER A 134 -11.34 28.65 1.63
CA SER A 134 -10.75 28.91 0.30
C SER A 134 -11.52 28.20 -0.82
N THR A 135 -11.96 26.95 -0.61
CA THR A 135 -12.64 26.14 -1.63
C THR A 135 -14.15 26.37 -1.67
N HIS A 136 -14.78 26.71 -0.54
CA HIS A 136 -16.23 26.94 -0.42
C HIS A 136 -17.10 25.75 -0.92
N GLY A 137 -16.63 24.51 -0.76
CA GLY A 137 -17.33 23.32 -1.23
C GLY A 137 -16.81 22.80 -2.57
N ILE A 138 -17.61 21.93 -3.20
CA ILE A 138 -17.29 21.23 -4.44
C ILE A 138 -18.12 21.81 -5.58
N THR A 139 -17.45 22.43 -6.54
CA THR A 139 -18.10 23.00 -7.72
C THR A 139 -18.16 21.99 -8.86
N LYS A 140 -19.06 22.22 -9.84
CA LYS A 140 -19.13 21.41 -11.05
C LYS A 140 -17.80 21.39 -11.82
N ALA A 141 -17.08 22.52 -11.86
CA ALA A 141 -15.78 22.60 -12.53
C ALA A 141 -14.73 21.68 -11.90
N MET A 142 -14.73 21.54 -10.57
CA MET A 142 -13.85 20.60 -9.86
C MET A 142 -14.18 19.15 -10.23
N ILE A 143 -15.46 18.81 -10.38
CA ILE A 143 -15.88 17.46 -10.82
C ILE A 143 -15.52 17.22 -12.28
N ASP A 144 -15.68 18.22 -13.15
CA ASP A 144 -15.27 18.14 -14.55
C ASP A 144 -13.75 17.90 -14.66
N GLN A 145 -12.93 18.57 -13.83
CA GLN A 145 -11.50 18.31 -13.71
C GLN A 145 -11.20 16.91 -13.16
N ALA A 146 -11.87 16.51 -12.07
CA ALA A 146 -11.68 15.21 -11.44
C ALA A 146 -12.00 14.05 -12.40
N SER A 147 -12.98 14.21 -13.28
CA SER A 147 -13.44 13.15 -14.22
C SER A 147 -12.34 12.60 -15.14
N GLN A 148 -11.24 13.33 -15.31
CA GLN A 148 -10.06 12.89 -16.07
C GLN A 148 -9.19 11.89 -15.30
N ARG A 149 -9.41 11.72 -13.99
CA ARG A 149 -8.58 10.93 -13.07
C ARG A 149 -9.28 9.68 -12.53
N GLY A 150 -10.48 9.37 -12.99
CA GLY A 150 -11.23 8.22 -12.51
C GLY A 150 -12.51 7.96 -13.29
N VAL A 151 -13.38 7.15 -12.69
CA VAL A 151 -14.68 6.80 -13.25
C VAL A 151 -15.75 7.67 -12.59
N LEU A 152 -16.44 8.49 -13.39
CA LEU A 152 -17.58 9.29 -12.95
C LEU A 152 -18.79 8.40 -12.64
N TYR A 153 -19.31 8.55 -11.43
CA TYR A 153 -20.62 8.06 -11.00
C TYR A 153 -21.55 9.23 -10.71
N GLN A 154 -22.85 9.02 -10.91
CA GLN A 154 -23.90 9.94 -10.49
C GLN A 154 -24.96 9.17 -9.71
N ILE A 155 -25.44 9.76 -8.63
CA ILE A 155 -26.68 9.35 -7.96
C ILE A 155 -27.69 10.45 -8.25
N ILE A 156 -28.83 10.09 -8.86
CA ILE A 156 -29.90 11.03 -9.18
C ILE A 156 -31.24 10.35 -8.94
N ASN A 157 -32.11 10.96 -8.12
CA ASN A 157 -33.41 10.40 -7.76
C ASN A 157 -33.31 8.96 -7.25
N HIS A 158 -32.28 8.65 -6.46
CA HIS A 158 -31.99 7.31 -5.94
C HIS A 158 -31.69 6.24 -7.01
N TYR A 159 -31.27 6.64 -8.21
CA TYR A 159 -30.70 5.74 -9.22
C TYR A 159 -29.20 5.95 -9.35
N LEU A 160 -28.47 4.85 -9.53
CA LEU A 160 -27.04 4.87 -9.78
C LEU A 160 -26.76 4.91 -11.29
N TYR A 161 -25.94 5.88 -11.70
CA TYR A 161 -25.42 5.99 -13.05
C TYR A 161 -23.90 5.99 -13.02
N ARG A 162 -23.27 5.51 -14.08
CA ARG A 162 -21.83 5.52 -14.27
C ARG A 162 -21.50 5.90 -15.70
N GLN A 163 -20.41 6.63 -15.93
CA GLN A 163 -19.86 6.75 -17.27
C GLN A 163 -19.67 5.38 -17.92
N LYS A 164 -19.86 5.27 -19.24
CA LYS A 164 -19.76 3.97 -19.95
C LYS A 164 -18.42 3.29 -19.73
N ALA A 165 -17.32 4.04 -19.86
CA ALA A 165 -15.97 3.51 -19.76
C ALA A 165 -15.54 3.26 -18.31
N CYS A 166 -15.14 2.02 -18.01
CA CYS A 166 -14.45 1.65 -16.79
C CYS A 166 -13.23 0.79 -17.14
N SER A 167 -12.02 1.29 -16.81
CA SER A 167 -10.75 0.63 -17.14
C SER A 167 -10.58 -0.75 -16.49
N PHE A 168 -11.27 -0.98 -15.37
CA PHE A 168 -11.25 -2.25 -14.63
C PHE A 168 -12.68 -2.66 -14.25
N PRO A 169 -13.43 -3.34 -15.14
CA PRO A 169 -14.85 -3.64 -14.94
C PRO A 169 -15.18 -4.33 -13.61
N SER A 170 -14.38 -5.32 -13.19
CA SER A 170 -14.59 -6.02 -11.91
C SER A 170 -14.35 -5.12 -10.69
N ARG A 171 -13.46 -4.12 -10.79
CA ARG A 171 -13.26 -3.14 -9.71
C ARG A 171 -14.47 -2.21 -9.60
N CYS A 172 -15.00 -1.75 -10.73
CA CYS A 172 -16.25 -0.98 -10.77
C CYS A 172 -17.40 -1.79 -10.16
N SER A 173 -17.57 -3.06 -10.53
CA SER A 173 -18.62 -3.94 -9.97
C SER A 173 -18.49 -4.11 -8.45
N GLY A 174 -17.26 -4.26 -7.93
CA GLY A 174 -17.00 -4.31 -6.49
C GLY A 174 -17.36 -3.02 -5.74
N ILE A 175 -17.19 -1.86 -6.36
CA ILE A 175 -17.64 -0.56 -5.81
C ILE A 175 -19.17 -0.44 -5.91
N GLU A 176 -19.73 -0.78 -7.07
CA GLU A 176 -21.16 -0.70 -7.39
C GLU A 176 -21.99 -1.53 -6.40
N HIS A 177 -21.49 -2.67 -5.91
CA HIS A 177 -22.11 -3.45 -4.84
C HIS A 177 -22.48 -2.59 -3.62
N PHE A 178 -21.54 -1.77 -3.13
CA PHE A 178 -21.77 -0.93 -1.96
C PHE A 178 -22.62 0.30 -2.29
N LEU A 179 -22.41 0.92 -3.45
CA LEU A 179 -23.19 2.08 -3.87
C LEU A 179 -24.68 1.73 -4.05
N LEU A 180 -24.99 0.60 -4.68
CA LEU A 180 -26.36 0.13 -4.88
C LEU A 180 -27.09 -0.16 -3.57
N LYS A 181 -26.38 -0.65 -2.54
CA LYS A 181 -26.97 -0.83 -1.20
C LYS A 181 -27.38 0.50 -0.55
N LEU A 182 -26.74 1.60 -0.90
CA LEU A 182 -26.94 2.90 -0.25
C LEU A 182 -27.77 3.87 -1.07
N VAL A 183 -27.94 3.64 -2.38
CA VAL A 183 -28.54 4.60 -3.32
C VAL A 183 -29.92 5.13 -2.88
N HIS A 184 -30.70 4.31 -2.17
CA HIS A 184 -32.04 4.63 -1.69
C HIS A 184 -32.09 5.66 -0.54
N ILE A 185 -30.96 5.90 0.15
CA ILE A 185 -30.85 6.92 1.22
C ILE A 185 -29.93 8.09 0.84
N LEU A 186 -29.23 7.99 -0.28
CA LEU A 186 -28.24 8.99 -0.67
C LEU A 186 -28.89 10.14 -1.45
N PRO A 187 -28.50 11.40 -1.18
CA PRO A 187 -28.87 12.54 -2.00
C PRO A 187 -28.27 12.48 -3.41
N ASP A 188 -28.78 13.34 -4.28
CA ASP A 188 -28.20 13.53 -5.61
C ASP A 188 -26.74 14.02 -5.51
N MET A 189 -25.82 13.33 -6.19
CA MET A 189 -24.40 13.68 -6.21
C MET A 189 -23.68 13.18 -7.47
N GLU A 190 -22.57 13.82 -7.81
CA GLU A 190 -21.56 13.24 -8.70
C GLU A 190 -20.30 12.94 -7.89
N LEU A 191 -19.67 11.80 -8.14
CA LEU A 191 -18.40 11.43 -7.53
C LEU A 191 -17.49 10.75 -8.55
N VAL A 192 -16.19 10.99 -8.44
CA VAL A 192 -15.18 10.40 -9.34
C VAL A 192 -14.31 9.42 -8.57
N ILE A 193 -14.37 8.15 -8.95
CA ILE A 193 -13.66 7.08 -8.25
C ILE A 193 -12.52 6.56 -9.13
N ASN A 194 -11.30 6.75 -8.66
CA ASN A 194 -10.10 6.15 -9.24
C ASN A 194 -10.10 4.63 -8.99
N VAL A 195 -10.09 3.86 -10.08
CA VAL A 195 -10.04 2.40 -10.05
C VAL A 195 -8.63 1.85 -10.33
N HIS A 196 -7.61 2.72 -10.42
CA HIS A 196 -6.21 2.33 -10.52
C HIS A 196 -5.59 2.16 -9.13
N ASP A 197 -4.40 1.56 -9.08
CA ASP A 197 -3.73 1.30 -7.81
C ASP A 197 -3.17 2.57 -7.14
N TYR A 198 -2.70 3.53 -7.94
CA TYR A 198 -1.98 4.70 -7.45
C TYR A 198 -2.91 5.93 -7.32
N PRO A 199 -2.78 6.74 -6.25
CA PRO A 199 -3.56 7.97 -6.06
C PRO A 199 -3.25 9.03 -7.12
N GLN A 200 -4.14 10.01 -7.28
CA GLN A 200 -4.15 10.92 -8.43
C GLN A 200 -3.90 12.39 -8.10
N VAL A 201 -4.22 12.84 -6.88
CA VAL A 201 -4.24 14.26 -6.53
C VAL A 201 -3.11 14.56 -5.55
N SER A 202 -2.01 15.13 -6.05
CA SER A 202 -0.87 15.54 -5.21
C SER A 202 -1.25 16.66 -4.23
N ILE A 203 -0.58 16.73 -3.07
CA ILE A 203 -0.66 17.88 -2.16
C ILE A 203 -0.17 19.21 -2.77
N HIS A 204 0.58 19.13 -3.86
CA HIS A 204 1.08 20.30 -4.58
C HIS A 204 0.08 20.82 -5.65
N GLU A 205 -1.07 20.18 -5.83
CA GLU A 205 -2.13 20.70 -6.68
C GLU A 205 -2.72 21.98 -6.06
N PRO A 206 -2.54 23.17 -6.68
CA PRO A 206 -2.96 24.44 -6.08
C PRO A 206 -4.47 24.56 -5.94
N ASN A 207 -5.23 23.89 -6.81
CA ASN A 207 -6.69 23.86 -6.81
C ASN A 207 -7.16 22.41 -6.66
N PRO A 208 -7.23 21.88 -5.42
CA PRO A 208 -7.56 20.49 -5.21
C PRO A 208 -8.98 20.17 -5.69
N TYR A 209 -9.14 19.02 -6.36
CA TYR A 209 -10.42 18.50 -6.85
C TYR A 209 -10.68 17.10 -6.27
N PRO A 210 -11.94 16.68 -6.09
CA PRO A 210 -12.26 15.46 -5.36
C PRO A 210 -12.13 14.22 -6.23
N VAL A 211 -11.13 13.38 -5.92
CA VAL A 211 -10.98 12.03 -6.48
C VAL A 211 -10.95 11.04 -5.32
N PHE A 212 -11.76 9.98 -5.42
CA PHE A 212 -11.76 8.90 -4.44
C PHE A 212 -10.77 7.82 -4.87
N SER A 213 -9.87 7.42 -3.98
CA SER A 213 -8.89 6.36 -4.21
C SER A 213 -8.87 5.40 -3.03
N PHE A 214 -8.61 4.11 -3.26
CA PHE A 214 -8.62 3.15 -2.15
C PHE A 214 -7.41 3.30 -1.21
N SER A 215 -6.31 3.86 -1.72
CA SER A 215 -5.06 4.01 -0.99
C SER A 215 -4.36 5.31 -1.36
N LYS A 216 -3.62 5.86 -0.39
CA LYS A 216 -2.80 7.06 -0.56
C LYS A 216 -1.63 7.09 0.43
N THR A 217 -0.82 8.13 0.31
CA THR A 217 0.17 8.55 1.33
C THR A 217 -0.11 10.00 1.75
N PRO A 218 0.58 10.56 2.75
CA PRO A 218 0.45 11.97 3.11
C PRO A 218 0.80 12.96 1.98
N LYS A 219 1.38 12.49 0.86
CA LYS A 219 1.67 13.30 -0.33
C LYS A 219 0.47 13.48 -1.27
N TYR A 220 -0.68 12.89 -0.95
CA TYR A 220 -1.87 12.91 -1.78
C TYR A 220 -3.12 13.35 -1.00
N GLN A 221 -3.99 14.06 -1.70
CA GLN A 221 -5.24 14.63 -1.20
C GLN A 221 -6.47 13.80 -1.61
N ASP A 222 -6.28 12.67 -2.31
CA ASP A 222 -7.36 11.75 -2.64
C ASP A 222 -8.20 11.38 -1.41
N ILE A 223 -9.51 11.23 -1.60
CA ILE A 223 -10.44 10.84 -0.55
C ILE A 223 -10.41 9.32 -0.44
N LEU A 224 -10.07 8.77 0.73
CA LEU A 224 -10.04 7.33 0.91
C LEU A 224 -11.45 6.74 0.83
N CYS A 225 -11.59 5.69 0.03
CA CYS A 225 -12.79 4.86 -0.01
C CYS A 225 -12.44 3.38 0.21
N PRO A 226 -13.35 2.56 0.76
CA PRO A 226 -13.12 1.13 0.86
C PRO A 226 -12.87 0.51 -0.52
N ALA A 227 -11.82 -0.29 -0.61
CA ALA A 227 -11.43 -0.91 -1.87
C ALA A 227 -12.52 -1.86 -2.41
N TRP A 228 -12.62 -1.95 -3.73
CA TRP A 228 -13.48 -2.90 -4.44
C TRP A 228 -13.35 -4.36 -3.91
N THR A 229 -12.14 -4.77 -3.51
CA THR A 229 -11.82 -6.14 -3.07
C THR A 229 -12.55 -6.58 -1.79
N PHE A 230 -13.24 -5.69 -1.07
CA PHE A 230 -14.16 -6.13 -0.02
C PHE A 230 -15.31 -6.98 -0.61
N TRP A 231 -15.67 -6.75 -1.87
CA TRP A 231 -16.64 -7.56 -2.61
C TRP A 231 -15.98 -8.34 -3.77
N GLU A 232 -15.31 -7.68 -4.71
CA GLU A 232 -14.66 -8.33 -5.86
C GLU A 232 -13.63 -7.44 -6.58
N GLY A 233 -13.02 -7.93 -7.67
CA GLY A 233 -12.10 -7.14 -8.50
C GLY A 233 -10.69 -6.98 -7.93
N GLY A 234 -10.33 -7.70 -6.87
CA GLY A 234 -8.94 -7.83 -6.43
C GLY A 234 -8.09 -8.68 -7.40
N PRO A 235 -6.79 -8.86 -7.10
CA PRO A 235 -5.88 -9.62 -7.96
C PRO A 235 -6.38 -11.03 -8.24
N ALA A 236 -6.42 -11.41 -9.52
CA ALA A 236 -6.74 -12.77 -9.96
C ALA A 236 -5.46 -13.61 -10.00
N ILE A 237 -5.43 -14.65 -9.19
CA ILE A 237 -4.31 -15.58 -9.02
C ILE A 237 -4.84 -17.02 -9.08
N ALA A 238 -3.98 -18.03 -9.22
CA ALA A 238 -4.43 -19.43 -9.33
C ALA A 238 -5.32 -19.85 -8.14
N SER A 239 -5.01 -19.36 -6.95
CA SER A 239 -5.80 -19.60 -5.73
C SER A 239 -7.16 -18.87 -5.71
N TYR A 240 -7.30 -17.77 -6.46
CA TYR A 240 -8.49 -16.92 -6.53
C TYR A 240 -8.78 -16.54 -8.00
N PRO A 241 -9.28 -17.47 -8.83
CA PRO A 241 -9.37 -17.27 -10.28
C PRO A 241 -10.35 -16.16 -10.69
N ARG A 242 -11.33 -15.83 -9.82
CA ARG A 242 -12.28 -14.71 -10.03
C ARG A 242 -11.79 -13.39 -9.42
N GLY A 243 -10.54 -13.33 -8.97
CA GLY A 243 -10.02 -12.19 -8.22
C GLY A 243 -10.26 -12.32 -6.72
N LEU A 244 -9.32 -11.81 -5.92
CA LEU A 244 -9.50 -11.68 -4.47
C LEU A 244 -10.71 -10.78 -4.16
N GLY A 245 -11.63 -11.28 -3.36
CA GLY A 245 -12.93 -10.66 -3.08
C GLY A 245 -13.60 -11.32 -1.89
N ARG A 246 -14.90 -11.05 -1.73
CA ARG A 246 -15.82 -11.69 -0.78
C ARG A 246 -15.21 -11.73 0.61
N TRP A 247 -14.97 -10.54 1.16
CA TRP A 247 -14.40 -10.39 2.49
C TRP A 247 -15.25 -11.04 3.57
N ASP A 248 -16.57 -11.10 3.38
CA ASP A 248 -17.49 -11.93 4.16
C ASP A 248 -17.03 -13.40 4.23
N GLU A 249 -16.90 -14.08 3.10
CA GLU A 249 -16.51 -15.50 3.05
C GLU A 249 -15.06 -15.72 3.48
N MET A 250 -14.17 -14.77 3.14
CA MET A 250 -12.76 -14.85 3.49
C MET A 250 -12.54 -14.73 5.01
N ARG A 251 -13.36 -13.94 5.70
CA ARG A 251 -13.32 -13.85 7.17
C ARG A 251 -13.65 -15.19 7.83
N GLU A 252 -14.66 -15.89 7.32
CA GLU A 252 -15.04 -17.22 7.83
C GLU A 252 -13.92 -18.22 7.62
N ARG A 253 -13.40 -18.35 6.39
CA ARG A 253 -12.30 -19.26 6.05
C ARG A 253 -11.02 -19.01 6.85
N LEU A 254 -10.65 -17.74 7.06
CA LEU A 254 -9.48 -17.40 7.88
C LEU A 254 -9.72 -17.68 9.36
N SER A 255 -10.94 -17.50 9.85
CA SER A 255 -11.30 -17.83 11.23
C SER A 255 -11.18 -19.33 11.46
N GLU A 256 -11.75 -20.15 10.57
CA GLU A 256 -11.60 -21.62 10.58
C GLU A 256 -10.14 -22.06 10.52
N SER A 257 -9.34 -21.45 9.62
CA SER A 257 -7.91 -21.76 9.54
C SER A 257 -7.15 -21.35 10.81
N SER A 258 -7.52 -20.24 11.44
CA SER A 258 -6.93 -19.81 12.72
C SER A 258 -7.25 -20.74 13.88
N GLU A 259 -8.42 -21.39 13.86
CA GLU A 259 -8.82 -22.40 14.84
C GLU A 259 -8.06 -23.71 14.62
N LYS A 260 -7.85 -24.09 13.36
CA LYS A 260 -7.00 -25.23 12.98
C LYS A 260 -5.55 -25.04 13.43
N TYR A 261 -4.98 -23.86 13.22
CA TYR A 261 -3.60 -23.54 13.56
C TYR A 261 -3.53 -22.65 14.81
N GLN A 262 -3.72 -23.27 15.97
CA GLN A 262 -3.54 -22.61 17.28
C GLN A 262 -2.10 -22.10 17.47
N TRP A 263 -1.94 -21.05 18.26
CA TRP A 263 -0.67 -20.32 18.43
C TRP A 263 0.53 -21.23 18.72
N GLU A 264 0.36 -22.21 19.60
CA GLU A 264 1.37 -23.16 20.04
C GLU A 264 1.84 -24.09 18.91
N ASN A 265 0.98 -24.34 17.91
CA ASN A 265 1.22 -25.24 16.79
C ASN A 265 1.74 -24.52 15.54
N LYS A 266 1.79 -23.18 15.56
CA LYS A 266 2.31 -22.39 14.43
C LYS A 266 3.83 -22.46 14.37
N LYS A 267 4.37 -22.50 13.15
CA LYS A 267 5.81 -22.42 12.88
C LYS A 267 6.38 -21.07 13.34
N SER A 268 7.43 -21.09 14.15
CA SER A 268 8.14 -19.90 14.64
C SER A 268 9.11 -19.31 13.58
N VAL A 269 8.62 -19.11 12.37
CA VAL A 269 9.36 -18.65 11.18
C VAL A 269 8.65 -17.44 10.57
N GLY A 270 9.43 -16.43 10.15
CA GLY A 270 8.92 -15.29 9.37
C GLY A 270 8.39 -15.75 8.02
N PHE A 271 7.18 -15.34 7.61
CA PHE A 271 6.58 -15.84 6.37
C PHE A 271 6.10 -14.72 5.44
N PHE A 272 6.42 -14.89 4.15
CA PHE A 272 5.90 -14.07 3.06
C PHE A 272 5.82 -14.85 1.74
N ARG A 273 4.64 -14.84 1.11
CA ARG A 273 4.45 -15.30 -0.27
C ARG A 273 3.72 -14.26 -1.10
N GLY A 274 4.38 -13.72 -2.11
CA GLY A 274 3.78 -12.75 -3.05
C GLY A 274 4.77 -12.30 -4.12
N SER A 275 4.32 -11.55 -5.13
CA SER A 275 5.18 -11.08 -6.23
C SER A 275 5.99 -9.83 -5.87
N ARG A 276 7.00 -9.50 -6.68
CA ARG A 276 7.85 -8.31 -6.53
C ARG A 276 7.20 -7.04 -7.07
N THR A 277 6.18 -6.52 -6.38
CA THR A 277 5.51 -5.25 -6.75
C THR A 277 6.16 -4.01 -6.12
N SER A 278 7.23 -4.20 -5.32
CA SER A 278 8.03 -3.14 -4.70
C SER A 278 9.40 -3.73 -4.34
N GLY A 279 10.47 -2.99 -4.56
CA GLY A 279 11.82 -3.36 -4.12
C GLY A 279 11.99 -3.41 -2.60
N GLU A 280 11.10 -2.78 -1.82
CA GLU A 280 11.11 -2.87 -0.34
C GLU A 280 10.92 -4.30 0.18
N ARG A 281 10.45 -5.22 -0.67
CA ARG A 281 10.29 -6.64 -0.31
C ARG A 281 11.60 -7.43 -0.47
N ASP A 282 12.58 -6.90 -1.23
CA ASP A 282 13.80 -7.61 -1.59
C ASP A 282 14.63 -8.02 -0.37
N PRO A 283 14.87 -7.14 0.63
CA PRO A 283 15.73 -7.52 1.74
C PRO A 283 15.19 -8.71 2.55
N LEU A 284 13.87 -8.88 2.66
CA LEU A 284 13.28 -10.03 3.37
C LEU A 284 13.47 -11.33 2.58
N VAL A 285 13.31 -11.28 1.25
CA VAL A 285 13.56 -12.45 0.38
C VAL A 285 15.04 -12.84 0.40
N LEU A 286 15.94 -11.85 0.34
CA LEU A 286 17.38 -12.09 0.44
C LEU A 286 17.78 -12.62 1.83
N LEU A 287 17.14 -12.15 2.90
CA LEU A 287 17.31 -12.70 4.25
C LEU A 287 16.86 -14.16 4.32
N SER A 288 15.72 -14.49 3.73
CA SER A 288 15.21 -15.88 3.67
C SER A 288 16.16 -16.81 2.93
N ARG A 289 16.77 -16.35 1.83
CA ARG A 289 17.81 -17.13 1.10
C ARG A 289 19.04 -17.39 1.95
N ARG A 290 19.44 -16.40 2.77
CA ARG A 290 20.60 -16.52 3.66
C ARG A 290 20.30 -17.43 4.84
N TRP A 291 19.14 -17.28 5.47
CA TRP A 291 18.73 -17.99 6.69
C TRP A 291 17.28 -18.49 6.59
N PRO A 292 17.07 -19.63 5.90
CA PRO A 292 15.73 -20.19 5.65
C PRO A 292 15.01 -20.65 6.92
N ASP A 293 15.76 -20.97 7.99
CA ASP A 293 15.18 -21.34 9.29
C ASP A 293 14.64 -20.13 10.07
N LEU A 294 15.05 -18.92 9.70
CA LEU A 294 14.57 -17.68 10.31
C LEU A 294 13.34 -17.13 9.58
N VAL A 295 13.40 -17.10 8.25
CA VAL A 295 12.37 -16.57 7.36
C VAL A 295 12.18 -17.47 6.14
N ASP A 296 10.93 -17.77 5.80
CA ASP A 296 10.49 -18.30 4.51
C ASP A 296 9.76 -17.20 3.72
N ALA A 297 10.52 -16.49 2.90
CA ALA A 297 10.04 -15.42 2.04
C ALA A 297 10.57 -15.61 0.62
N LYS A 298 9.69 -15.77 -0.36
CA LYS A 298 10.09 -15.88 -1.77
C LYS A 298 9.05 -15.28 -2.70
N TYR A 299 9.51 -14.87 -3.89
CA TYR A 299 8.66 -14.24 -4.88
C TYR A 299 7.84 -15.22 -5.71
N THR A 300 6.57 -14.86 -5.96
CA THR A 300 5.69 -15.53 -6.94
C THR A 300 5.65 -14.74 -8.25
N LYS A 301 5.12 -15.34 -9.32
CA LYS A 301 4.77 -14.59 -10.54
C LYS A 301 3.51 -13.75 -10.33
N ASN A 302 3.46 -12.61 -11.02
CA ASN A 302 2.21 -11.87 -11.26
C ASN A 302 1.98 -11.76 -12.78
N GLN A 303 0.85 -11.16 -13.18
CA GLN A 303 0.48 -11.00 -14.59
C GLN A 303 1.43 -10.08 -15.39
N ALA A 304 2.26 -9.29 -14.71
CA ALA A 304 3.21 -8.36 -15.32
C ALA A 304 4.67 -8.88 -15.28
N TRP A 305 4.89 -10.16 -14.96
CA TRP A 305 6.21 -10.78 -14.94
C TRP A 305 6.86 -10.73 -16.33
N LYS A 306 8.10 -10.26 -16.41
CA LYS A 306 8.87 -10.08 -17.65
C LYS A 306 10.15 -10.90 -17.68
N SER A 307 10.83 -11.07 -16.56
CA SER A 307 12.10 -11.79 -16.49
C SER A 307 12.42 -12.34 -15.10
N GLU A 308 13.48 -13.13 -15.00
CA GLU A 308 14.00 -13.66 -13.73
C GLU A 308 14.38 -12.55 -12.73
N ASN A 309 14.64 -11.32 -13.19
CA ASN A 309 14.88 -10.18 -12.30
C ASN A 309 13.65 -9.85 -11.43
N ASP A 310 12.43 -10.19 -11.87
CA ASP A 310 11.20 -10.02 -11.10
C ASP A 310 11.10 -11.01 -9.93
N THR A 311 11.97 -12.02 -9.89
CA THR A 311 12.13 -12.98 -8.78
C THR A 311 13.56 -13.01 -8.25
N LEU A 312 14.34 -11.96 -8.52
CA LEU A 312 15.75 -11.81 -8.11
C LEU A 312 16.61 -13.03 -8.50
N GLY A 313 16.40 -13.57 -9.70
CA GLY A 313 17.18 -14.68 -10.27
C GLY A 313 16.75 -16.09 -9.83
N ASP A 314 15.77 -16.24 -8.93
CA ASP A 314 15.27 -17.55 -8.53
C ASP A 314 14.06 -18.00 -9.37
N GLU A 315 13.87 -19.32 -9.44
CA GLU A 315 12.62 -19.90 -9.93
C GLU A 315 11.41 -19.39 -9.12
N PRO A 316 10.33 -18.97 -9.77
CA PRO A 316 9.20 -18.36 -9.08
C PRO A 316 8.46 -19.37 -8.20
N ALA A 317 8.23 -19.00 -6.95
CA ALA A 317 7.51 -19.84 -6.01
C ALA A 317 6.04 -20.01 -6.41
N SER A 318 5.48 -21.16 -6.07
CA SER A 318 4.03 -21.38 -6.14
C SER A 318 3.30 -20.44 -5.19
N GLU A 319 2.08 -20.05 -5.57
CA GLU A 319 1.18 -19.31 -4.70
C GLU A 319 0.84 -20.14 -3.45
N VAL A 320 0.66 -19.47 -2.32
CA VAL A 320 0.14 -20.06 -1.08
C VAL A 320 -1.16 -19.34 -0.76
N LYS A 321 -2.21 -20.11 -0.43
CA LYS A 321 -3.52 -19.55 -0.06
C LYS A 321 -3.39 -18.74 1.23
N LEU A 322 -4.29 -17.78 1.44
CA LEU A 322 -4.21 -16.93 2.64
C LEU A 322 -4.50 -17.73 3.91
N GLU A 323 -5.38 -18.72 3.81
CA GLU A 323 -5.68 -19.68 4.86
C GLU A 323 -4.43 -20.46 5.30
N ASP A 324 -3.56 -20.83 4.35
CA ASP A 324 -2.33 -21.58 4.64
C ASP A 324 -1.23 -20.69 5.24
N HIS A 325 -1.34 -19.36 5.17
CA HIS A 325 -0.45 -18.46 5.92
C HIS A 325 -0.64 -18.65 7.43
N CYS A 326 -1.81 -19.12 7.88
CA CYS A 326 -2.12 -19.26 9.29
C CYS A 326 -1.27 -20.35 9.99
N GLU A 327 -0.52 -21.16 9.27
CA GLU A 327 0.45 -22.10 9.84
C GLU A 327 1.67 -21.38 10.47
N TYR A 328 1.92 -20.11 10.16
CA TYR A 328 3.12 -19.39 10.59
C TYR A 328 2.82 -18.36 11.69
N LYS A 329 3.71 -18.21 12.67
CA LYS A 329 3.56 -17.22 13.76
C LYS A 329 3.76 -15.78 13.29
N TYR A 330 4.67 -15.55 12.34
CA TYR A 330 5.18 -14.21 12.03
C TYR A 330 4.88 -13.89 10.56
N LEU A 331 3.88 -13.05 10.29
CA LEU A 331 3.40 -12.76 8.94
C LEU A 331 3.79 -11.36 8.51
N TYR A 332 4.50 -11.23 7.38
CA TYR A 332 4.93 -9.93 6.87
C TYR A 332 3.93 -9.32 5.90
N ASN A 333 3.62 -8.05 6.13
CA ASN A 333 2.92 -7.19 5.20
C ASN A 333 3.84 -6.09 4.66
N PHE A 334 3.76 -5.90 3.34
CA PHE A 334 4.46 -4.85 2.62
C PHE A 334 3.49 -4.10 1.72
N ARG A 335 3.78 -2.82 1.47
CA ARG A 335 3.19 -2.11 0.33
C ARG A 335 3.60 -2.76 -0.99
N GLY A 336 2.83 -2.47 -2.03
CA GLY A 336 3.12 -2.84 -3.42
C GLY A 336 3.25 -1.58 -4.26
N VAL A 337 2.43 -1.49 -5.32
CA VAL A 337 2.20 -0.22 -6.04
C VAL A 337 1.64 0.84 -5.09
N ALA A 338 0.70 0.43 -4.23
CA ALA A 338 0.14 1.23 -3.13
C ALA A 338 0.00 0.36 -1.86
N ALA A 339 -0.95 0.63 -0.97
CA ALA A 339 -1.27 -0.29 0.12
C ALA A 339 -1.67 -1.68 -0.41
N SER A 340 -1.41 -2.71 0.39
CA SER A 340 -1.59 -4.11 -0.02
C SER A 340 -2.78 -4.73 0.67
N PHE A 341 -3.70 -5.28 -0.14
CA PHE A 341 -4.87 -6.00 0.35
C PHE A 341 -4.54 -7.17 1.28
N ARG A 342 -3.30 -7.70 1.24
CA ARG A 342 -2.81 -8.74 2.16
C ARG A 342 -3.01 -8.37 3.63
N PHE A 343 -2.82 -7.10 4.00
CA PHE A 343 -2.70 -6.69 5.39
C PHE A 343 -3.87 -7.14 6.27
N LYS A 344 -5.11 -6.85 5.86
CA LYS A 344 -6.32 -7.23 6.61
C LYS A 344 -6.48 -8.74 6.82
N HIS A 345 -5.97 -9.55 5.90
CA HIS A 345 -6.11 -11.01 5.95
C HIS A 345 -5.19 -11.63 7.02
N LEU A 346 -3.97 -11.11 7.16
CA LEU A 346 -2.96 -11.69 8.06
C LEU A 346 -3.42 -11.70 9.52
N PHE A 347 -4.15 -10.66 9.94
CA PHE A 347 -4.68 -10.56 11.30
C PHE A 347 -5.62 -11.71 11.67
N LEU A 348 -6.48 -12.14 10.74
CA LEU A 348 -7.47 -13.18 11.03
C LEU A 348 -6.86 -14.56 11.21
N CYS A 349 -5.60 -14.77 10.81
CA CYS A 349 -4.86 -15.99 11.13
C CYS A 349 -4.52 -16.14 12.62
N ASN A 350 -4.75 -15.13 13.46
CA ASN A 350 -4.19 -15.04 14.81
C ASN A 350 -2.67 -15.23 14.87
N SER A 351 -1.98 -14.67 13.88
CA SER A 351 -0.53 -14.63 13.80
C SER A 351 -0.05 -13.21 14.07
N LEU A 352 1.18 -13.07 14.56
CA LEU A 352 1.80 -11.76 14.76
C LEU A 352 2.10 -11.13 13.40
N VAL A 353 1.46 -10.01 13.12
CA VAL A 353 1.66 -9.26 11.88
C VAL A 353 2.85 -8.31 12.04
N PHE A 354 3.81 -8.43 11.14
CA PHE A 354 4.89 -7.46 10.94
C PHE A 354 4.53 -6.56 9.76
N HIS A 355 4.27 -5.28 10.02
CA HIS A 355 3.95 -4.33 8.97
C HIS A 355 5.16 -3.48 8.63
N VAL A 356 5.66 -3.65 7.40
CA VAL A 356 6.79 -2.87 6.89
C VAL A 356 6.30 -1.55 6.31
N GLY A 357 6.86 -0.46 6.85
CA GLY A 357 6.56 0.90 6.48
C GLY A 357 5.26 1.47 7.01
N GLN A 358 5.07 2.77 6.81
CA GLN A 358 3.98 3.55 7.41
C GLN A 358 3.28 4.54 6.46
N ASP A 359 3.81 4.75 5.25
CA ASP A 359 3.31 5.82 4.38
C ASP A 359 2.01 5.45 3.66
N TRP A 360 1.93 4.21 3.17
CA TRP A 360 0.79 3.74 2.37
C TRP A 360 -0.35 3.25 3.25
N VAL A 361 -1.51 3.88 3.11
CA VAL A 361 -2.69 3.60 3.94
C VAL A 361 -3.90 3.17 3.12
N GLU A 362 -4.79 2.37 3.72
CA GLU A 362 -6.21 2.25 3.37
C GLU A 362 -7.05 2.89 4.48
N PHE A 363 -8.36 3.07 4.26
CA PHE A 363 -9.25 3.81 5.17
C PHE A 363 -9.24 3.33 6.63
N PHE A 364 -8.95 2.05 6.89
CA PHE A 364 -8.97 1.45 8.23
C PHE A 364 -7.61 1.47 8.94
N TYR A 365 -6.53 1.83 8.25
CA TYR A 365 -5.15 1.69 8.77
C TYR A 365 -4.92 2.57 9.99
N SER A 366 -5.48 3.78 10.03
CA SER A 366 -5.28 4.73 11.13
C SER A 366 -5.77 4.20 12.48
N ALA A 367 -6.72 3.26 12.50
CA ALA A 367 -7.24 2.63 13.71
C ALA A 367 -6.43 1.39 14.14
N LEU A 368 -5.61 0.83 13.24
CA LEU A 368 -4.61 -0.18 13.59
C LEU A 368 -3.37 0.51 14.17
N LYS A 369 -3.08 0.30 15.46
CA LYS A 369 -1.98 0.98 16.14
C LYS A 369 -0.73 0.08 16.23
N PRO A 370 0.46 0.60 15.91
CA PRO A 370 1.71 -0.12 16.09
C PRO A 370 1.90 -0.50 17.57
N TRP A 371 2.50 -1.66 17.81
CA TRP A 371 2.72 -2.29 19.12
C TRP A 371 1.46 -2.69 19.91
N VAL A 372 0.28 -2.15 19.55
CA VAL A 372 -1.01 -2.62 20.07
C VAL A 372 -1.53 -3.80 19.25
N HIS A 373 -1.63 -3.63 17.93
CA HIS A 373 -2.25 -4.61 17.02
C HIS A 373 -1.24 -5.35 16.12
N PHE A 374 -0.08 -4.75 15.84
CA PHE A 374 0.96 -5.31 14.97
C PHE A 374 2.35 -4.79 15.35
N VAL A 375 3.41 -5.42 14.85
CA VAL A 375 4.79 -4.94 15.02
C VAL A 375 5.18 -4.08 13.82
N PRO A 376 5.49 -2.78 13.99
CA PRO A 376 6.02 -1.96 12.90
C PRO A 376 7.45 -2.37 12.57
N VAL A 377 7.79 -2.38 11.29
CA VAL A 377 9.12 -2.69 10.76
C VAL A 377 9.58 -1.54 9.87
N LYS A 378 10.86 -1.17 9.93
CA LYS A 378 11.41 -0.13 9.07
C LYS A 378 11.37 -0.51 7.59
N ASN A 379 11.25 0.49 6.72
CA ASN A 379 11.23 0.29 5.25
C ASN A 379 12.46 -0.48 4.74
N ASP A 380 13.62 -0.28 5.37
CA ASP A 380 14.89 -0.92 5.00
C ASP A 380 15.07 -2.32 5.62
N ILE A 381 14.11 -2.79 6.42
CA ILE A 381 14.12 -4.11 7.09
C ILE A 381 15.28 -4.28 8.08
N SER A 382 16.02 -3.20 8.38
CA SER A 382 17.25 -3.25 9.19
C SER A 382 17.05 -3.77 10.62
N ASP A 383 15.82 -3.78 11.12
CA ASP A 383 15.44 -4.25 12.45
C ASP A 383 14.77 -5.64 12.47
N VAL A 384 14.59 -6.32 11.33
CA VAL A 384 13.84 -7.59 11.28
C VAL A 384 14.48 -8.72 12.07
N GLU A 385 15.80 -8.89 12.01
CA GLU A 385 16.48 -9.95 12.76
C GLU A 385 16.30 -9.74 14.28
N GLU A 386 16.50 -8.50 14.74
CA GLU A 386 16.33 -8.09 16.14
C GLU A 386 14.87 -8.27 16.60
N LEU A 387 13.91 -7.93 15.76
CA LEU A 387 12.49 -8.07 16.04
C LEU A 387 12.04 -9.53 16.11
N LEU A 388 12.56 -10.40 15.24
CA LEU A 388 12.25 -11.84 15.27
C LEU A 388 12.88 -12.52 16.49
N GLU A 389 14.09 -12.15 16.88
CA GLU A 389 14.72 -12.61 18.13
C GLU A 389 13.87 -12.18 19.33
N PHE A 390 13.49 -10.89 19.40
CA PHE A 390 12.59 -10.38 20.42
C PHE A 390 11.25 -11.14 20.47
N ALA A 391 10.63 -11.41 19.33
CA ALA A 391 9.35 -12.13 19.28
C ALA A 391 9.47 -13.58 19.77
N LYS A 392 10.55 -14.27 19.41
CA LYS A 392 10.83 -15.65 19.86
C LYS A 392 11.09 -15.71 21.37
N ASP A 393 11.82 -14.75 21.92
CA ASP A 393 12.15 -14.70 23.34
C ASP A 393 10.98 -14.24 24.23
N ASN A 394 9.95 -13.64 23.64
CA ASN A 394 8.82 -13.04 24.35
C ASN A 394 7.47 -13.53 23.78
N ASP A 395 7.38 -14.83 23.51
CA ASP A 395 6.25 -15.48 22.83
C ASP A 395 4.88 -15.09 23.40
N GLY A 396 4.74 -15.14 24.73
CA GLY A 396 3.48 -14.77 25.41
C GLY A 396 3.11 -13.30 25.28
N LEU A 397 4.09 -12.39 25.22
CA LEU A 397 3.84 -10.96 25.02
C LEU A 397 3.39 -10.68 23.59
N VAL A 398 4.09 -11.24 22.60
CA VAL A 398 3.77 -10.98 21.19
C VAL A 398 2.50 -11.69 20.75
N ARG A 399 2.14 -12.82 21.37
CA ARG A 399 0.82 -13.42 21.22
C ARG A 399 -0.29 -12.43 21.56
N GLN A 400 -0.16 -11.65 22.63
CA GLN A 400 -1.16 -10.66 23.00
C GLN A 400 -1.31 -9.55 21.95
N ILE A 401 -0.22 -9.19 21.25
CA ILE A 401 -0.29 -8.26 20.10
C ILE A 401 -1.09 -8.90 18.97
N ALA A 402 -0.80 -10.17 18.64
CA ALA A 402 -1.53 -10.92 17.62
C ALA A 402 -3.03 -11.04 17.95
N ASP A 403 -3.36 -11.40 19.20
CA ASP A 403 -4.75 -11.53 19.68
C ASP A 403 -5.50 -10.19 19.56
N ARG A 404 -4.90 -9.07 19.99
CA ARG A 404 -5.50 -7.74 19.83
C ARG A 404 -5.68 -7.34 18.36
N GLY A 405 -4.70 -7.66 17.51
CA GLY A 405 -4.79 -7.39 16.06
C GLY A 405 -5.90 -8.19 15.38
N LYS A 406 -6.01 -9.50 15.68
CA LYS A 406 -7.12 -10.35 15.24
C LYS A 406 -8.45 -9.77 15.71
N GLU A 407 -8.55 -9.46 16.99
CA GLU A 407 -9.80 -8.98 17.59
C GLU A 407 -10.25 -7.66 16.97
N PHE A 408 -9.32 -6.73 16.72
CA PHE A 408 -9.63 -5.47 16.07
C PHE A 408 -10.24 -5.70 14.67
N VAL A 409 -9.57 -6.49 13.81
CA VAL A 409 -10.08 -6.77 12.46
C VAL A 409 -11.38 -7.57 12.49
N PHE A 410 -11.50 -8.50 13.43
CA PHE A 410 -12.71 -9.29 13.61
C PHE A 410 -13.90 -8.41 14.00
N ARG A 411 -13.74 -7.45 14.92
CA ARG A 411 -14.85 -6.64 15.42
C ARG A 411 -15.13 -5.35 14.65
N HIS A 412 -14.12 -4.76 14.02
CA HIS A 412 -14.18 -3.39 13.48
C HIS A 412 -13.96 -3.30 11.97
N LEU A 413 -13.71 -4.42 11.29
CA LEU A 413 -13.59 -4.48 9.83
C LEU A 413 -14.53 -5.55 9.25
N ARG A 414 -15.79 -5.55 9.66
CA ARG A 414 -16.87 -6.39 9.12
C ARG A 414 -17.44 -5.75 7.85
N MET A 415 -18.24 -6.49 7.09
CA MET A 415 -18.97 -5.92 5.94
C MET A 415 -19.87 -4.74 6.36
N ALA A 416 -20.52 -4.84 7.53
CA ALA A 416 -21.30 -3.74 8.09
C ALA A 416 -20.45 -2.47 8.36
N ASP A 417 -19.19 -2.62 8.77
CA ASP A 417 -18.31 -1.47 9.04
C ASP A 417 -17.84 -0.82 7.71
N VAL A 418 -17.65 -1.62 6.67
CA VAL A 418 -17.35 -1.15 5.30
C VAL A 418 -18.55 -0.38 4.72
N GLU A 419 -19.75 -0.94 4.83
CA GLU A 419 -21.00 -0.27 4.40
C GLU A 419 -21.25 1.03 5.17
N LEU A 420 -21.04 1.01 6.49
CA LEU A 420 -21.19 2.19 7.34
C LEU A 420 -20.18 3.29 6.98
N TYR A 421 -18.94 2.92 6.65
CA TYR A 421 -17.95 3.89 6.17
C TYR A 421 -18.39 4.54 4.86
N TRP A 422 -18.81 3.76 3.86
CA TRP A 422 -19.37 4.28 2.61
C TRP A 422 -20.55 5.22 2.86
N LYS A 423 -21.48 4.84 3.74
CA LYS A 423 -22.64 5.66 4.09
C LYS A 423 -22.23 7.03 4.63
N HIS A 424 -21.38 7.07 5.66
CA HIS A 424 -20.94 8.34 6.23
C HIS A 424 -20.13 9.17 5.25
N LEU A 425 -19.22 8.54 4.50
CA LEU A 425 -18.41 9.21 3.49
C LEU A 425 -19.28 9.92 2.45
N LEU A 426 -20.26 9.22 1.87
CA LEU A 426 -21.10 9.74 0.80
C LEU A 426 -22.09 10.80 1.30
N LEU A 427 -22.65 10.63 2.49
CA LEU A 427 -23.52 11.65 3.10
C LEU A 427 -22.74 12.93 3.39
N ASP A 428 -21.58 12.83 4.04
CA ASP A 428 -20.73 13.99 4.34
C ASP A 428 -20.24 14.67 3.06
N TYR A 429 -19.82 13.89 2.06
CA TYR A 429 -19.38 14.39 0.77
C TYR A 429 -20.49 15.12 0.01
N SER A 430 -21.69 14.54 -0.04
CA SER A 430 -22.83 15.12 -0.77
C SER A 430 -23.19 16.53 -0.29
N SER A 431 -23.06 16.79 1.01
CA SER A 431 -23.33 18.10 1.61
C SER A 431 -22.38 19.22 1.14
N LEU A 432 -21.26 18.85 0.51
CA LEU A 432 -20.24 19.78 0.02
C LEU A 432 -20.50 20.26 -1.40
N LEU A 433 -21.34 19.57 -2.19
CA LEU A 433 -21.66 19.99 -3.55
C LEU A 433 -22.39 21.33 -3.57
N LYS A 434 -21.96 22.23 -4.48
CA LYS A 434 -22.50 23.60 -4.62
C LYS A 434 -23.28 23.80 -5.93
N TYR A 435 -23.79 22.72 -6.50
CA TYR A 435 -24.56 22.75 -7.73
C TYR A 435 -25.58 21.62 -7.73
N SER A 436 -26.67 21.80 -8.49
CA SER A 436 -27.65 20.74 -8.71
C SER A 436 -27.13 19.76 -9.75
N VAL A 437 -27.20 18.47 -9.43
CA VAL A 437 -26.73 17.42 -10.33
C VAL A 437 -27.75 17.17 -11.44
N SER A 438 -27.26 17.10 -12.68
CA SER A 438 -28.04 16.72 -13.85
C SER A 438 -27.38 15.51 -14.51
N LYS A 439 -28.20 14.59 -15.04
CA LYS A 439 -27.70 13.39 -15.72
C LYS A 439 -26.80 13.77 -16.90
N ARG A 440 -25.61 13.17 -16.98
CA ARG A 440 -24.65 13.38 -18.08
C ARG A 440 -25.04 12.51 -19.28
N ASP A 441 -24.71 12.94 -20.50
CA ASP A 441 -25.12 12.22 -21.72
C ASP A 441 -24.47 10.84 -21.89
N ASN A 442 -23.25 10.65 -21.40
CA ASN A 442 -22.46 9.43 -21.63
C ASN A 442 -22.43 8.46 -20.44
N VAL A 443 -23.54 8.36 -19.72
CA VAL A 443 -23.70 7.46 -18.57
C VAL A 443 -24.68 6.33 -18.86
N VAL A 444 -24.47 5.21 -18.19
CA VAL A 444 -25.38 4.05 -18.15
C VAL A 444 -25.98 3.93 -16.77
N THR A 445 -27.22 3.45 -16.71
CA THR A 445 -27.84 3.06 -15.44
C THR A 445 -27.16 1.78 -14.94
N ILE A 446 -26.80 1.76 -13.67
CA ILE A 446 -26.29 0.58 -12.99
C ILE A 446 -27.41 0.00 -12.13
N THR A 447 -27.62 -1.30 -12.26
CA THR A 447 -28.61 -2.07 -11.49
C THR A 447 -27.92 -3.26 -10.84
N SER A 448 -28.47 -3.77 -9.75
CA SER A 448 -28.03 -5.06 -9.21
C SER A 448 -28.20 -6.12 -10.29
N SER A 449 -27.11 -6.81 -10.64
CA SER A 449 -27.18 -8.06 -11.40
C SER A 449 -27.90 -9.09 -10.53
N ASN A 450 -28.96 -9.71 -11.05
CA ASN A 450 -29.69 -10.80 -10.39
C ASN A 450 -28.77 -11.98 -10.05
#